data_AF-A0A7V9TFV3-F1
#
_entry.id   AF-A0A7V9TFV3-F1
#
_cell.length_a   1.000
_cell.length_b   1.000
_cell.length_c   1.000
_cell.angle_alpha   90.00
_cell.angle_beta   90.00
_cell.angle_gamma   90.00
#
_symmetry.space_group_name_H-M   'P 1'
#
loop_
_entity.id
_entity.type
_entity.pdbx_description
1 polymer ?
#
loop_
_entity_poly.entity_id
_entity_poly.type
_entity_poly.pdbx_seq_one_letter_code
_entity_poly.pdbx_strand_id
1 'polypeptide(L)'
;MNRKSFLRANGFTLIELMIVVVIIGILASIAVPKFMTASYRAKEKEAETILKQVYTVQRVHLSQNGAFASTVADLQRVGFEVPPNISYYAFNTAVGVSPYCLSVDPPGANHEERCIDLDTGAIN
;
A
#
# COMPACT_ATOMS: atom_id res chain seq x y z
N MET A 1 1.80 -59.07 35.81
CA MET A 1 3.15 -58.51 35.63
C MET A 1 3.12 -57.52 34.48
N ASN A 2 3.08 -56.20 34.73
CA ASN A 2 3.49 -55.15 33.78
C ASN A 2 3.39 -53.76 34.45
N ARG A 3 4.49 -53.27 35.04
CA ARG A 3 4.60 -51.89 35.51
C ARG A 3 4.88 -51.01 34.28
N LYS A 4 3.88 -50.23 33.85
CA LYS A 4 4.09 -49.17 32.87
C LYS A 4 4.94 -48.07 33.52
N SER A 5 6.19 -47.95 33.10
CA SER A 5 7.08 -46.85 33.49
C SER A 5 6.57 -45.54 32.87
N PHE A 6 6.10 -44.61 33.71
CA PHE A 6 5.77 -43.25 33.28
C PHE A 6 7.10 -42.54 32.95
N LEU A 7 7.41 -42.43 31.66
CA LEU A 7 8.54 -41.63 31.18
C LEU A 7 8.34 -40.21 31.72
N ARG A 8 9.29 -39.70 32.52
CA ARG A 8 9.25 -38.35 33.05
C ARG A 8 9.26 -37.36 31.89
N ALA A 9 8.10 -36.78 31.57
CA ALA A 9 8.03 -35.62 30.70
C ALA A 9 8.68 -34.44 31.43
N ASN A 10 9.83 -33.97 30.94
CA ASN A 10 10.43 -32.73 31.43
C ASN A 10 9.51 -31.59 30.99
N GLY A 11 8.77 -31.00 31.93
CA GLY A 11 7.90 -29.87 31.68
C GLY A 11 8.70 -28.57 31.55
N PHE A 12 8.24 -27.67 30.66
CA PHE A 12 8.75 -26.30 30.55
C PHE A 12 8.55 -25.56 31.87
N THR A 13 9.54 -24.77 32.28
CA THR A 13 9.42 -23.94 33.48
C THR A 13 8.60 -22.68 33.18
N LEU A 14 7.80 -22.20 34.14
CA LEU A 14 7.06 -20.94 33.98
C LEU A 14 8.01 -19.74 33.79
N ILE A 15 9.20 -19.81 34.40
CA ILE A 15 10.22 -18.77 34.27
C ILE A 15 10.85 -18.73 32.88
N GLU A 16 11.06 -19.89 32.22
CA GLU A 16 11.50 -19.92 30.82
C GLU A 16 10.51 -19.18 29.92
N LEU A 17 9.22 -19.45 30.09
CA LEU A 17 8.19 -18.84 29.27
C LEU A 17 8.11 -17.32 29.54
N MET A 18 8.27 -16.91 30.79
CA MET A 18 8.28 -15.49 31.18
C MET A 18 9.39 -14.70 30.48
N ILE A 19 10.62 -15.22 30.45
CA ILE A 19 11.74 -14.55 29.79
C ILE A 19 11.50 -14.48 28.27
N VAL A 20 10.95 -15.52 27.67
CA VAL A 20 10.66 -15.56 26.23
C VAL A 20 9.64 -14.50 25.83
N VAL A 21 8.53 -14.35 26.55
CA VAL A 21 7.52 -13.33 26.21
C VAL A 21 8.04 -11.91 26.43
N VAL A 22 8.94 -11.69 27.40
CA VAL A 22 9.60 -10.40 27.60
C VAL A 22 10.49 -10.07 26.40
N ILE A 23 11.30 -11.01 25.92
CA ILE A 23 12.16 -10.81 24.75
C ILE A 23 11.31 -10.55 23.50
N ILE A 24 10.25 -11.33 23.26
CA ILE A 24 9.34 -11.12 22.13
C ILE A 24 8.65 -9.76 22.22
N GLY A 25 8.24 -9.32 23.42
CA GLY A 25 7.63 -8.00 23.63
C GLY A 25 8.57 -6.85 23.26
N ILE A 26 9.84 -6.93 23.66
CA ILE A 26 10.87 -5.93 23.29
C ILE A 26 11.04 -5.89 21.77
N LEU A 27 11.22 -7.04 21.12
CA LEU A 27 11.39 -7.12 19.67
C LEU A 27 10.15 -6.58 18.92
N ALA A 28 8.95 -6.96 19.35
CA ALA A 28 7.69 -6.54 18.73
C ALA A 28 7.49 -5.01 18.79
N SER A 29 7.84 -4.38 19.90
CA SER A 29 7.71 -2.91 20.07
C SER A 29 8.50 -2.10 19.03
N ILE A 30 9.63 -2.63 18.56
CA ILE A 30 10.48 -2.00 17.54
C ILE A 30 10.05 -2.45 16.14
N ALA A 31 9.68 -3.72 15.99
CA ALA A 31 9.37 -4.32 14.69
C ALA A 31 8.04 -3.80 14.10
N VAL A 32 7.00 -3.65 14.91
CA VAL A 32 5.67 -3.21 14.46
C VAL A 32 5.70 -1.83 13.78
N PRO A 33 6.20 -0.75 14.42
CA PRO A 33 6.20 0.57 13.76
C PRO A 33 7.06 0.56 12.49
N LYS A 34 8.20 -0.15 12.49
CA LYS A 34 9.05 -0.28 11.30
C LYS A 34 8.34 -0.98 10.14
N PHE A 35 7.62 -2.06 10.42
CA PHE A 35 6.85 -2.78 9.41
C PHE A 35 5.71 -1.92 8.84
N MET A 36 5.03 -1.14 9.70
CA MET A 36 3.97 -0.23 9.26
C MET A 36 4.51 0.85 8.30
N THR A 37 5.64 1.49 8.63
CA THR A 37 6.27 2.48 7.75
C THR A 37 6.77 1.85 6.43
N ALA A 38 7.34 0.65 6.47
CA ALA A 38 7.79 -0.04 5.27
C ALA A 38 6.61 -0.39 4.35
N SER A 39 5.50 -0.85 4.93
CA SER A 39 4.27 -1.14 4.19
C SER A 39 3.67 0.13 3.57
N TYR A 40 3.71 1.26 4.29
CA TYR A 40 3.27 2.55 3.76
C TYR A 40 4.11 3.01 2.56
N ARG A 41 5.45 2.99 2.68
CA ARG A 41 6.36 3.34 1.58
C ARG A 41 6.17 2.45 0.35
N ALA A 42 5.87 1.16 0.54
CA ALA A 42 5.56 0.28 -0.57
C ALA A 42 4.30 0.74 -1.33
N LYS A 43 3.25 1.14 -0.60
CA LYS A 43 2.03 1.68 -1.18
C LYS A 43 2.23 3.04 -1.88
N GLU A 44 3.10 3.90 -1.36
CA GLU A 44 3.47 5.16 -2.04
C GLU A 44 4.16 4.89 -3.38
N LYS A 45 5.04 3.88 -3.44
CA LYS A 45 5.70 3.48 -4.69
C LYS A 45 4.75 2.86 -5.70
N GLU A 46 3.75 2.13 -5.23
CA GLU A 46 2.66 1.67 -6.06
C GLU A 46 1.82 2.85 -6.57
N ALA A 47 1.50 3.85 -5.73
CA ALA A 47 0.83 5.08 -6.16
C ALA A 47 1.61 5.83 -7.25
N GLU A 48 2.93 6.02 -7.09
CA GLU A 48 3.79 6.62 -8.12
C GLU A 48 3.68 5.86 -9.46
N THR A 49 3.59 4.53 -9.40
CA THR A 49 3.47 3.69 -10.60
C THR A 49 2.13 3.89 -11.28
N ILE A 50 1.04 3.92 -10.50
CA ILE A 50 -0.32 4.18 -11.00
C ILE A 50 -0.41 5.57 -11.63
N LEU A 51 0.13 6.59 -10.97
CA LEU A 51 0.13 7.96 -11.50
C LEU A 51 0.85 8.05 -12.85
N LYS A 52 2.00 7.38 -13.02
CA LYS A 52 2.71 7.31 -14.31
C LYS A 52 1.91 6.62 -15.39
N GLN A 53 1.16 5.57 -15.03
CA GLN A 53 0.24 4.91 -15.96
C GLN A 53 -0.88 5.88 -16.38
N VAL A 54 -1.51 6.57 -15.43
CA VAL A 54 -2.53 7.60 -15.71
C VAL A 54 -1.97 8.67 -16.63
N TYR A 55 -0.78 9.22 -16.35
CA TYR A 55 -0.12 10.19 -17.23
C TYR A 55 0.06 9.64 -18.65
N THR A 56 0.62 8.44 -18.79
CA THR A 56 0.86 7.83 -20.10
C THR A 56 -0.45 7.68 -20.88
N VAL A 57 -1.50 7.22 -20.23
CA VAL A 57 -2.81 7.03 -20.86
C VAL A 57 -3.49 8.38 -21.16
N GLN A 58 -3.34 9.37 -20.30
CA GLN A 58 -3.80 10.74 -20.55
C GLN A 58 -3.13 11.34 -21.78
N ARG A 59 -1.83 11.10 -21.99
CA ARG A 59 -1.11 11.52 -23.21
C ARG A 59 -1.64 10.82 -24.46
N VAL A 60 -1.97 9.53 -24.37
CA VAL A 60 -2.60 8.79 -25.47
C VAL A 60 -3.98 9.39 -25.79
N HIS A 61 -4.82 9.63 -24.79
CA HIS A 61 -6.13 10.23 -24.98
C HIS A 61 -6.04 11.64 -25.58
N LEU A 62 -5.11 12.47 -25.10
CA LEU A 62 -4.83 13.79 -25.65
C LEU A 62 -4.42 13.72 -27.12
N SER A 63 -3.59 12.76 -27.50
CA SER A 63 -3.18 12.57 -28.90
C SER A 63 -4.32 12.11 -29.81
N GLN A 64 -5.32 11.40 -29.30
CA GLN A 64 -6.44 10.88 -30.08
C GLN A 64 -7.60 11.87 -30.18
N ASN A 65 -7.91 12.55 -29.07
CA ASN A 65 -9.13 13.34 -28.91
C ASN A 65 -8.86 14.85 -28.75
N GLY A 66 -7.61 15.28 -28.70
CA GLY A 66 -7.22 16.69 -28.56
C GLY A 66 -7.44 17.28 -27.17
N ALA A 67 -7.88 16.48 -26.19
CA ALA A 67 -8.08 16.89 -24.80
C ALA A 67 -7.75 15.75 -23.82
N PHE A 68 -7.44 16.09 -22.57
CA PHE A 68 -7.33 15.12 -21.50
C PHE A 68 -8.68 14.44 -21.20
N ALA A 69 -8.64 13.19 -20.79
CA ALA A 69 -9.80 12.43 -20.35
C ALA A 69 -10.36 13.02 -19.06
N SER A 70 -11.64 13.36 -19.05
CA SER A 70 -12.31 13.94 -17.87
C SER A 70 -12.77 12.86 -16.90
N THR A 71 -13.05 11.64 -17.37
CA THR A 71 -13.52 10.53 -16.53
C THR A 71 -12.61 9.30 -16.60
N VAL A 72 -12.64 8.47 -15.55
CA VAL A 72 -11.89 7.20 -15.52
C VAL A 72 -12.40 6.25 -16.62
N ALA A 73 -13.68 6.34 -16.98
CA ALA A 73 -14.24 5.55 -18.09
C ALA A 73 -13.57 5.89 -19.44
N ASP A 74 -13.27 7.17 -19.69
CA ASP A 74 -12.57 7.59 -20.91
C ASP A 74 -11.14 7.04 -20.94
N LEU A 75 -10.45 7.00 -19.79
CA LEU A 75 -9.15 6.35 -19.66
C LEU A 75 -9.22 4.84 -19.88
N GLN A 76 -10.27 4.17 -19.41
CA GLN A 76 -10.45 2.74 -19.65
C GLN A 76 -10.62 2.42 -21.15
N ARG A 77 -11.26 3.31 -21.92
CA ARG A 77 -11.40 3.15 -23.39
C ARG A 77 -10.07 3.18 -24.13
N VAL A 78 -9.08 3.89 -23.59
CA VAL A 78 -7.72 3.96 -24.16
C VAL A 78 -6.74 3.00 -23.47
N GLY A 79 -7.24 2.08 -22.64
CA GLY A 79 -6.47 0.95 -22.10
C GLY A 79 -5.94 1.12 -20.67
N PHE A 80 -6.45 2.08 -19.89
CA PHE A 80 -6.17 2.12 -18.45
C PHE A 80 -6.94 1.02 -17.72
N GLU A 81 -6.22 0.12 -17.05
CA GLU A 81 -6.79 -0.86 -16.16
C GLU A 81 -6.52 -0.46 -14.71
N VAL A 82 -7.58 -0.32 -13.93
CA VAL A 82 -7.47 0.00 -12.51
C VAL A 82 -6.93 -1.24 -11.79
N PRO A 83 -5.83 -1.14 -11.01
CA PRO A 83 -5.31 -2.28 -10.28
C PRO A 83 -6.38 -2.94 -9.40
N PRO A 84 -6.43 -4.28 -9.33
CA PRO A 84 -7.54 -5.02 -8.72
C PRO A 84 -7.71 -4.87 -7.20
N ASN A 85 -7.05 -3.92 -6.53
CA ASN A 85 -7.14 -3.69 -5.08
C ASN A 85 -7.22 -2.20 -4.73
N ILE A 86 -8.30 -1.52 -5.17
CA ILE A 86 -8.55 -0.10 -4.89
C ILE A 86 -8.83 0.23 -3.41
N SER A 87 -8.87 -0.75 -2.51
CA SER A 87 -9.18 -0.53 -1.09
C SER A 87 -8.19 0.40 -0.36
N TYR A 88 -7.03 0.70 -0.97
CA TYR A 88 -6.02 1.59 -0.42
C TYR A 88 -5.88 2.92 -1.17
N TYR A 89 -6.60 3.10 -2.28
CA TYR A 89 -6.43 4.22 -3.20
C TYR A 89 -7.79 4.79 -3.61
N ALA A 90 -8.03 6.07 -3.32
CA ALA A 90 -9.22 6.76 -3.78
C ALA A 90 -8.94 7.46 -5.11
N PHE A 91 -9.53 6.95 -6.20
CA PHE A 91 -9.47 7.62 -7.50
C PHE A 91 -10.50 8.75 -7.55
N ASN A 92 -10.07 9.97 -7.85
CA ASN A 92 -11.01 11.03 -8.21
C ASN A 92 -11.67 10.69 -9.56
N THR A 93 -12.98 10.91 -9.67
CA THR A 93 -13.72 10.75 -10.93
C THR A 93 -13.31 11.77 -11.98
N ALA A 94 -12.77 12.92 -11.57
CA ALA A 94 -12.15 13.93 -12.42
C ALA A 94 -10.66 13.65 -12.61
N VAL A 95 -10.29 13.00 -13.71
CA VAL A 95 -8.92 12.55 -14.02
C VAL A 95 -8.14 13.49 -14.96
N GLY A 96 -8.82 14.48 -15.53
CA GLY A 96 -8.23 15.44 -16.48
C GLY A 96 -7.81 16.77 -15.86
N VAL A 97 -7.68 16.81 -14.52
CA VAL A 97 -7.31 18.01 -13.76
C VAL A 97 -5.87 17.87 -13.30
N SER A 98 -5.03 18.86 -13.64
CA SER A 98 -3.66 18.95 -13.14
C SER A 98 -3.61 19.76 -11.83
N PRO A 99 -2.86 19.32 -10.80
CA PRO A 99 -2.25 17.99 -10.69
C PRO A 99 -3.28 16.92 -10.32
N TYR A 100 -3.12 15.71 -10.85
CA TYR A 100 -3.93 14.56 -10.48
C TYR A 100 -3.33 13.85 -9.27
N CYS A 101 -4.08 13.77 -8.17
CA CYS A 101 -3.59 13.23 -6.90
C CYS A 101 -4.24 11.90 -6.56
N LEU A 102 -3.44 11.01 -5.97
CA LEU A 102 -3.87 9.76 -5.37
C LEU A 102 -3.55 9.80 -3.88
N SER A 103 -4.57 9.61 -3.05
CA SER A 103 -4.39 9.44 -1.61
C SER A 103 -4.11 7.97 -1.29
N VAL A 104 -3.12 7.75 -0.43
CA VAL A 104 -2.80 6.43 0.13
C VAL A 104 -3.27 6.41 1.59
N ASP A 105 -4.36 5.72 1.89
CA ASP A 105 -4.91 5.67 3.26
C ASP A 105 -4.04 4.82 4.22
N PRO A 106 -3.87 5.27 5.50
CA PRO A 106 -4.84 4.95 6.56
C PRO A 106 -5.28 6.15 7.46
N PRO A 107 -6.37 6.00 8.26
CA PRO A 107 -6.90 7.06 9.13
C PRO A 107 -5.91 7.45 10.23
N GLY A 108 -5.35 8.66 10.19
CA GLY A 108 -4.78 9.32 11.38
C GLY A 108 -3.38 9.91 11.33
N ALA A 109 -2.68 9.95 10.20
CA ALA A 109 -1.40 10.68 10.10
C ALA A 109 -1.24 11.32 8.72
N ASN A 110 -1.10 12.65 8.73
CA ASN A 110 -0.63 13.55 7.65
C ASN A 110 -0.57 12.91 6.26
N HIS A 111 -1.59 13.18 5.45
CA HIS A 111 -1.75 12.66 4.10
C HIS A 111 -0.53 12.99 3.21
N GLU A 112 0.35 12.02 2.97
CA GLU A 112 1.31 12.09 1.87
C GLU A 112 0.52 11.77 0.58
N GLU A 113 -0.22 12.77 0.08
CA GLU A 113 -0.87 12.68 -1.22
C GLU A 113 0.21 12.68 -2.30
N ARG A 114 0.17 11.71 -3.21
CA ARG A 114 1.07 11.70 -4.36
C ARG A 114 0.35 12.31 -5.54
N CYS A 115 0.94 13.33 -6.12
CA CYS A 115 0.31 14.11 -7.18
C CYS A 115 1.18 14.09 -8.42
N ILE A 116 0.58 13.86 -9.57
CA ILE A 116 1.25 13.97 -10.87
C ILE A 116 0.71 15.17 -11.64
N ASP A 117 1.63 15.98 -12.13
CA ASP A 117 1.33 17.07 -13.04
C ASP A 117 1.11 16.48 -14.45
N LEU A 118 -0.08 16.63 -15.03
CA LEU A 118 -0.43 15.99 -16.31
C LEU A 118 0.23 16.68 -17.51
N ASP A 119 0.76 17.88 -17.33
CA ASP A 119 1.42 18.66 -18.37
C ASP A 119 2.91 18.30 -18.48
N THR A 120 3.58 18.17 -17.34
CA THR A 120 5.03 17.92 -17.22
C THR A 120 5.38 16.46 -16.91
N GLY A 121 4.46 15.69 -16.34
CA GLY A 121 4.70 14.33 -15.85
C GLY A 121 5.51 14.27 -14.55
N ALA A 122 5.77 15.41 -13.90
CA ALA A 122 6.46 15.47 -12.61
C ALA A 122 5.56 14.96 -11.48
N ILE A 123 6.13 14.18 -10.56
CA ILE A 123 5.44 13.69 -9.37
C ILE A 123 6.00 14.41 -8.15
N ASN A 124 5.10 14.93 -7.30
CA ASN A 124 5.43 15.40 -5.96
C ASN A 124 4.87 14.43 -4.92
#